data_AF-A0A7J9XQF7-F1
#
_entry.id   AF-A0A7J9XQF7-F1
#
_cell.length_a   1.000
_cell.length_b   1.000
_cell.length_c   1.000
_cell.angle_alpha   90.00
_cell.angle_beta   90.00
_cell.angle_gamma   90.00
#
_symmetry.space_group_name_H-M   'P 1'
#
loop_
_entity.id
_entity.type
_entity.pdbx_description
1 polymer ?
#
loop_
_entity_poly.entity_id
_entity_poly.type
_entity_poly.pdbx_seq_one_letter_code
_entity_poly.pdbx_strand_id
1 'polypeptide(L)'
;MAGHRRTRSAAPGAAAVPPVPARAEGQSGPTQRAGRRDRRREHFARRYAQAATPAARLEAAHDYLRGAAARRQPNPARAGQLLDDLARQLLAAGDQLLTWQARERTNPTGRKDI
;
A
#
# COMPACT_ATOMS: atom_id res chain seq x y z
N MET A 1 81.19 -14.78 -11.81
CA MET A 1 80.87 -14.27 -13.15
C MET A 1 79.37 -14.32 -13.37
N ALA A 2 78.82 -13.27 -13.97
CA ALA A 2 77.40 -12.99 -14.14
C ALA A 2 76.70 -13.88 -15.18
N GLY A 3 75.37 -14.01 -15.10
CA GLY A 3 74.55 -14.66 -16.15
C GLY A 3 73.15 -15.10 -15.70
N HIS A 4 72.24 -14.17 -15.40
CA HIS A 4 71.03 -13.86 -16.20
C HIS A 4 69.76 -14.72 -15.98
N ARG A 5 68.70 -14.00 -15.53
CA ARG A 5 67.27 -14.07 -15.92
C ARG A 5 66.51 -15.37 -15.55
N ARG A 6 65.32 -15.33 -14.93
CA ARG A 6 64.17 -14.43 -15.13
C ARG A 6 63.38 -14.26 -13.83
N THR A 7 63.04 -13.02 -13.54
CA THR A 7 62.01 -12.60 -12.60
C THR A 7 60.68 -13.24 -12.97
N ARG A 8 60.12 -14.05 -12.06
CA ARG A 8 58.73 -14.50 -12.20
C ARG A 8 57.84 -13.33 -11.78
N SER A 9 57.33 -12.67 -12.81
CA SER A 9 56.38 -11.56 -12.76
C SER A 9 55.23 -11.88 -11.81
N ALA A 10 55.06 -11.02 -10.81
CA ALA A 10 53.79 -10.83 -10.14
C ALA A 10 52.77 -10.41 -11.20
N ALA A 11 51.82 -11.30 -11.48
CA ALA A 11 50.60 -10.97 -12.20
C ALA A 11 49.47 -10.75 -11.19
N PRO A 12 48.55 -9.84 -11.49
CA PRO A 12 47.91 -8.99 -10.50
C PRO A 12 46.58 -9.56 -10.01
N GLY A 13 46.23 -9.17 -8.78
CA GLY A 13 44.86 -8.99 -8.30
C GLY A 13 43.87 -10.06 -8.75
N ALA A 14 43.78 -11.15 -7.97
CA ALA A 14 42.49 -11.81 -7.79
C ALA A 14 41.49 -10.71 -7.51
N ALA A 15 40.61 -10.44 -8.49
CA ALA A 15 39.60 -9.41 -8.41
C ALA A 15 38.86 -9.64 -7.10
N ALA A 16 39.11 -8.76 -6.14
CA ALA A 16 38.38 -8.71 -4.90
C ALA A 16 36.93 -8.52 -5.32
N VAL A 17 36.15 -9.62 -5.26
CA VAL A 17 34.71 -9.53 -5.26
C VAL A 17 34.40 -8.59 -4.12
N PRO A 18 33.86 -7.38 -4.36
CA PRO A 18 33.49 -6.51 -3.27
C PRO A 18 32.53 -7.33 -2.40
N PRO A 19 32.69 -7.37 -1.06
CA PRO A 19 31.69 -7.98 -0.23
C PRO A 19 30.37 -7.31 -0.60
N VAL A 20 29.44 -8.10 -1.18
CA VAL A 20 28.07 -7.68 -1.38
C VAL A 20 27.65 -7.16 -0.01
N PRO A 21 27.30 -5.86 0.15
CA PRO A 21 26.90 -5.37 1.45
C PRO A 21 25.73 -6.26 1.86
N ALA A 22 25.95 -7.02 2.93
CA ALA A 22 24.93 -7.84 3.55
C ALA A 22 23.72 -6.90 3.66
N ARG A 23 22.63 -7.23 2.94
CA ARG A 23 21.38 -6.52 3.07
C ARG A 23 21.16 -6.36 4.55
N ALA A 24 21.12 -5.13 5.03
CA ALA A 24 21.02 -4.82 6.44
C ALA A 24 19.80 -5.54 7.02
N GLU A 25 20.04 -6.73 7.53
CA GLU A 25 19.12 -7.51 8.33
C GLU A 25 19.15 -6.86 9.71
N GLY A 26 18.02 -6.27 10.07
CA GLY A 26 17.83 -5.72 11.40
C GLY A 26 18.06 -4.22 11.49
N GLN A 27 17.08 -3.44 11.03
CA GLN A 27 16.57 -2.24 11.72
C GLN A 27 15.46 -1.57 10.89
N SER A 28 14.40 -2.30 10.55
CA SER A 28 13.14 -1.65 10.15
C SER A 28 12.41 -1.16 11.41
N GLY A 29 12.95 -0.11 12.02
CA GLY A 29 12.35 0.57 13.17
C GLY A 29 11.00 1.22 12.85
N PRO A 30 10.27 1.72 13.86
CA PRO A 30 8.95 2.33 13.70
C PRO A 30 8.94 3.48 12.67
N THR A 31 10.03 4.22 12.54
CA THR A 31 10.23 5.30 11.56
C THR A 31 10.18 4.81 10.11
N GLN A 32 10.77 3.65 9.81
CA GLN A 32 10.75 3.07 8.46
C GLN A 32 9.36 2.52 8.09
N ARG A 33 8.60 2.05 9.09
CA ARG A 33 7.19 1.61 8.93
C ARG A 33 6.24 2.79 8.72
N ALA A 34 6.43 3.88 9.47
CA ALA A 34 5.70 5.14 9.28
C ALA A 34 5.94 5.69 7.86
N GLY A 35 7.20 5.80 7.43
CA GLY A 35 7.53 6.28 6.08
C GLY A 35 6.94 5.43 4.94
N ARG A 36 6.78 4.11 5.10
CA ARG A 36 6.08 3.28 4.11
C ARG A 36 4.56 3.48 4.11
N ARG A 37 3.94 3.73 5.27
CA ARG A 37 2.50 4.03 5.36
C ARG A 37 2.19 5.35 4.68
N ASP A 38 3.02 6.36 4.92
CA ASP A 38 2.85 7.70 4.38
C ASP A 38 3.03 7.72 2.86
N ARG A 39 4.08 7.08 2.35
CA ARG A 39 4.27 6.89 0.88
C ARG A 39 3.08 6.20 0.21
N ARG A 40 2.46 5.21 0.88
CA ARG A 40 1.28 4.54 0.32
C ARG A 40 0.05 5.44 0.32
N ARG A 41 -0.13 6.26 1.36
CA ARG A 41 -1.20 7.26 1.44
C ARG A 41 -1.01 8.35 0.37
N GLU A 42 0.21 8.84 0.19
CA GLU A 42 0.54 9.80 -0.87
C GLU A 42 0.28 9.22 -2.26
N HIS A 43 0.70 7.96 -2.50
CA HIS A 43 0.45 7.29 -3.77
C HIS A 43 -1.06 7.14 -4.05
N PHE A 44 -1.84 6.75 -3.05
CA PHE A 44 -3.30 6.69 -3.14
C PHE A 44 -3.89 8.08 -3.43
N ALA A 45 -3.53 9.10 -2.66
CA ALA A 45 -4.05 10.45 -2.82
C ALA A 45 -3.79 11.01 -4.23
N ARG A 46 -2.58 10.77 -4.76
CA ARG A 46 -2.23 11.16 -6.13
C ARG A 46 -3.08 10.44 -7.17
N ARG A 47 -3.21 9.11 -7.08
CA ARG A 47 -4.04 8.34 -8.04
C ARG A 47 -5.51 8.71 -7.96
N TYR A 48 -6.02 8.94 -6.76
CA TYR A 48 -7.40 9.35 -6.53
C TYR A 48 -7.68 10.74 -7.12
N ALA A 49 -6.77 11.70 -6.94
CA ALA A 49 -6.89 13.04 -7.51
C ALA A 49 -6.78 13.04 -9.06
N GLN A 50 -5.97 12.15 -9.63
CA GLN A 50 -5.81 12.00 -11.09
C GLN A 50 -6.97 11.23 -11.75
N ALA A 51 -7.78 10.51 -10.98
CA ALA A 51 -8.85 9.70 -11.52
C ALA A 51 -10.01 10.56 -12.05
N ALA A 52 -10.25 10.45 -13.36
CA ALA A 52 -11.29 11.20 -14.07
C ALA A 52 -12.71 10.68 -13.80
N THR A 53 -12.86 9.41 -13.38
CA THR A 53 -14.17 8.77 -13.20
C THR A 53 -14.36 8.26 -11.77
N PRO A 54 -15.62 8.14 -11.29
CA PRO A 54 -15.91 7.50 -10.02
C PRO A 54 -15.37 6.06 -9.93
N ALA A 55 -15.45 5.29 -11.02
CA ALA A 55 -14.92 3.93 -11.09
C ALA A 55 -13.39 3.91 -10.87
N ALA A 56 -12.64 4.79 -11.54
CA ALA A 56 -11.19 4.88 -11.36
C ALA A 56 -10.79 5.32 -9.93
N ARG A 57 -11.62 6.15 -9.28
CA ARG A 57 -11.44 6.52 -7.86
C ARG A 57 -11.65 5.33 -6.93
N LEU A 58 -12.67 4.51 -7.20
CA LEU A 58 -12.96 3.28 -6.46
C LEU A 58 -11.85 2.24 -6.62
N GLU A 59 -11.33 2.05 -7.83
CA GLU A 59 -10.19 1.18 -8.09
C GLU A 59 -8.96 1.62 -7.28
N ALA A 60 -8.64 2.93 -7.29
CA ALA A 60 -7.52 3.45 -6.51
C ALA A 60 -7.70 3.24 -4.99
N ALA A 61 -8.93 3.40 -4.49
CA ALA A 61 -9.26 3.13 -3.09
C ALA A 61 -9.16 1.64 -2.76
N HIS A 62 -9.67 0.77 -3.63
CA HIS A 62 -9.60 -0.68 -3.48
C HIS A 62 -8.14 -1.18 -3.45
N ASP A 63 -7.28 -0.72 -4.35
CA ASP A 63 -5.87 -1.07 -4.38
C ASP A 63 -5.14 -0.65 -3.09
N TYR A 64 -5.44 0.55 -2.58
CA TYR A 64 -4.91 1.03 -1.31
C TYR A 64 -5.35 0.12 -0.14
N LEU A 65 -6.63 -0.22 -0.07
CA LEU A 65 -7.20 -1.06 0.98
C LEU A 65 -6.65 -2.49 0.91
N ARG A 66 -6.52 -3.07 -0.28
CA ARG A 66 -5.87 -4.38 -0.49
C ARG A 66 -4.43 -4.38 0.01
N GLY A 67 -3.66 -3.36 -0.34
CA GLY A 67 -2.29 -3.21 0.17
C GLY A 67 -2.20 -2.95 1.67
N ALA A 68 -3.25 -2.41 2.29
CA ALA A 68 -3.36 -2.24 3.73
C ALA A 68 -3.75 -3.55 4.45
N ALA A 69 -4.71 -4.29 3.89
CA ALA A 69 -5.22 -5.56 4.41
C ALA A 69 -4.15 -6.67 4.35
N ALA A 70 -3.46 -6.80 3.22
CA ALA A 70 -2.39 -7.80 3.03
C ALA A 70 -1.23 -7.68 4.06
N ARG A 71 -1.08 -6.52 4.73
CA ARG A 71 -0.10 -6.35 5.81
C ARG A 71 -0.58 -6.85 7.16
N ARG A 72 -1.89 -6.83 7.40
CA ARG A 72 -2.49 -7.34 8.64
C ARG A 72 -2.79 -8.82 8.52
N GLN A 73 -3.00 -9.30 7.31
CA GLN A 73 -3.37 -10.66 7.00
C GLN A 73 -2.47 -11.18 5.85
N PRO A 74 -1.45 -12.01 6.15
CA PRO A 74 -0.56 -12.57 5.14
C PRO A 74 -1.28 -13.44 4.11
N ASN A 75 -2.43 -14.03 4.47
CA ASN A 75 -3.24 -14.82 3.55
C ASN A 75 -4.01 -13.90 2.57
N PRO A 76 -3.69 -13.92 1.26
CA PRO A 76 -4.31 -13.04 0.28
C PRO A 76 -5.81 -13.28 0.09
N ALA A 77 -6.27 -14.54 0.22
CA ALA A 77 -7.69 -14.88 0.10
C ALA A 77 -8.48 -14.26 1.26
N ARG A 78 -7.93 -14.32 2.47
CA ARG A 78 -8.58 -13.73 3.66
C ARG A 78 -8.54 -12.21 3.64
N ALA A 79 -7.48 -11.61 3.09
CA ALA A 79 -7.42 -10.16 2.86
C ALA A 79 -8.49 -9.70 1.86
N GLY A 80 -8.75 -10.48 0.80
CA GLY A 80 -9.83 -10.23 -0.16
C GLY A 80 -11.21 -10.30 0.50
N GLN A 81 -11.47 -11.36 1.27
CA GLN A 81 -12.74 -11.50 2.02
C GLN A 81 -13.04 -10.31 2.94
N LEU A 82 -12.02 -9.76 3.62
CA LEU A 82 -12.20 -8.57 4.45
C LEU A 82 -12.64 -7.33 3.65
N LEU A 83 -12.20 -7.20 2.40
CA LEU A 83 -12.62 -6.11 1.52
C LEU A 83 -14.05 -6.34 1.02
N ASP A 84 -14.40 -7.58 0.68
CA ASP A 84 -15.76 -7.94 0.27
C ASP A 84 -16.77 -7.69 1.39
N ASP A 85 -16.42 -8.08 2.62
CA ASP A 85 -17.25 -7.84 3.80
C ASP A 85 -17.43 -6.34 4.06
N LEU A 86 -16.36 -5.55 3.93
CA LEU A 86 -16.42 -4.09 4.02
C LEU A 86 -17.32 -3.50 2.94
N ALA A 87 -17.21 -3.95 1.69
CA ALA A 87 -18.03 -3.46 0.60
C ALA A 87 -19.52 -3.74 0.86
N ARG A 88 -19.87 -4.94 1.33
CA ARG A 88 -21.27 -5.27 1.71
C ARG A 88 -21.79 -4.37 2.83
N GLN A 89 -20.98 -4.09 3.85
CA GLN A 89 -21.38 -3.20 4.94
C GLN A 89 -21.61 -1.76 4.45
N LEU A 90 -20.76 -1.26 3.56
CA LEU A 90 -20.92 0.08 2.97
C LEU A 90 -22.17 0.17 2.10
N LEU A 91 -22.48 -0.87 1.31
CA LEU A 91 -23.72 -0.94 0.54
C LEU A 91 -24.95 -0.92 1.46
N ALA A 92 -24.95 -1.77 2.49
CA ALA A 92 -26.04 -1.81 3.46
C ALA A 92 -26.24 -0.45 4.17
N ALA A 93 -25.16 0.22 4.56
CA ALA A 93 -25.22 1.56 5.15
C ALA A 93 -25.77 2.60 4.14
N GLY A 94 -25.37 2.50 2.87
CA GLY A 94 -25.90 3.35 1.80
C GLY A 94 -27.40 3.18 1.61
N ASP A 95 -27.88 1.93 1.56
CA ASP A 95 -29.31 1.61 1.43
C ASP A 95 -30.12 2.13 2.63
N GLN A 96 -29.57 2.01 3.84
CA GLN A 96 -30.19 2.56 5.04
C GLN A 96 -30.31 4.09 4.98
N LEU A 97 -29.26 4.78 4.55
CA LEU A 97 -29.27 6.23 4.39
C LEU A 97 -30.30 6.68 3.36
N LEU A 98 -30.38 5.99 2.21
CA LEU A 98 -31.39 6.28 1.19
C LEU A 98 -32.81 6.04 1.70
N THR A 99 -33.01 4.99 2.49
CA THR A 99 -34.29 4.70 3.14
C THR A 99 -34.69 5.81 4.11
N TRP A 100 -33.76 6.33 4.91
CA TRP A 100 -34.01 7.45 5.81
C TRP A 100 -34.33 8.74 5.05
N GLN A 101 -33.57 9.07 4.02
CA GLN A 101 -33.86 10.24 3.17
C GLN A 101 -35.23 10.15 2.49
N ALA A 102 -35.64 8.96 2.06
CA ALA A 102 -36.96 8.76 1.47
C ALA A 102 -38.07 9.02 2.51
N ARG A 103 -37.91 8.53 3.74
CA ARG A 103 -38.85 8.76 4.86
C ARG A 103 -38.96 10.24 5.21
N GLU A 104 -37.83 10.95 5.30
CA GLU A 104 -37.79 12.39 5.55
C GLU A 104 -38.46 13.18 4.42
N ARG A 105 -38.22 12.82 3.15
CA ARG A 105 -38.89 13.45 2.00
C ARG A 105 -40.39 13.22 1.98
N THR A 106 -40.86 12.07 2.45
CA THR A 106 -42.31 11.76 2.56
C THR A 106 -42.97 12.37 3.80
N ASN A 107 -42.20 12.87 4.77
CA ASN A 107 -42.69 13.59 5.95
C ASN A 107 -42.23 15.07 5.92
N PRO A 108 -42.79 15.93 5.03
CA PRO A 108 -42.49 17.36 5.04
C PRO A 108 -43.09 18.10 6.26
N THR A 109 -43.93 17.42 7.07
CA THR A 109 -44.73 18.00 8.16
C THR A 109 -44.40 17.36 9.50
N GLY A 110 -43.15 17.56 9.96
CA GLY A 110 -42.80 17.51 11.39
C GLY A 110 -42.77 18.88 12.06
N ARG A 111 -43.20 19.94 11.36
CA ARG A 111 -43.30 21.30 11.88
C ARG A 111 -44.74 21.76 11.82
N LYS A 112 -45.53 21.39 12.82
CA LYS A 112 -46.67 22.14 13.32
C LYS A 112 -46.88 21.76 14.79
N ASP A 113 -46.97 22.80 15.59
CA ASP A 113 -47.58 22.88 16.93
C ASP A 113 -46.73 22.43 18.14
N ILE A 114 -45.84 23.33 18.59
CA ILE A 114 -45.83 23.86 19.97
C ILE A 114 -45.54 25.36 19.91
#